data_AF-A0A399G4I0-F1
#
_entry.id   AF-A0A399G4I0-F1
#
_cell.length_a   1.000
_cell.length_b   1.000
_cell.length_c   1.000
_cell.angle_alpha   90.00
_cell.angle_beta   90.00
_cell.angle_gamma   90.00
#
_symmetry.space_group_name_H-M   'P 1'
#
loop_
_entity.id
_entity.type
_entity.pdbx_description
1 polymer ?
#
loop_
_entity_poly.entity_id
_entity_poly.type
_entity_poly.pdbx_seq_one_letter_code
_entity_poly.pdbx_strand_id
1 'polypeptide(L)'
;MFDTVEDLETYCRSRSDEEISDGYPAAAEYTGPGPHPTVVFRRLPTTDAHVTGYRMADHSPYEEWLPESPEQAVLLVCVNGTSPSPENVDTCEYEPSSVTGVTVGEAFELPLRERTYKFTVYALRTGEEVAAGEIPSADLSCPASVFSDSMVREAGEVYTTIDYGAMLREVEEAVTADAP
;
A
#
# COMPACT_ATOMS: atom_id res chain seq x y z
N MET A 1 3.18 15.57 16.78
CA MET A 1 2.06 14.95 17.53
C MET A 1 1.06 14.54 16.47
N PHE A 2 0.63 13.28 16.47
CA PHE A 2 -0.35 12.78 15.51
C PHE A 2 -1.73 13.16 16.04
N ASP A 3 -2.44 14.00 15.28
CA ASP A 3 -3.76 14.51 15.68
C ASP A 3 -4.88 13.69 15.02
N THR A 4 -4.55 12.96 13.96
CA THR A 4 -5.47 12.12 13.18
C THR A 4 -4.87 10.75 12.90
N VAL A 5 -5.72 9.77 12.62
CA VAL A 5 -5.28 8.43 12.17
C VAL A 5 -4.47 8.52 10.89
N GLU A 6 -4.85 9.43 9.99
CA GLU A 6 -4.18 9.62 8.69
C GLU A 6 -2.71 10.02 8.87
N ASP A 7 -2.38 10.79 9.91
CA ASP A 7 -1.01 11.20 10.19
C ASP A 7 -0.07 9.99 10.42
N LEU A 8 -0.61 8.84 10.88
CA LEU A 8 0.14 7.60 11.08
C LEU A 8 0.81 7.10 9.79
N GLU A 9 0.35 7.55 8.62
CA GLU A 9 0.99 7.25 7.34
C GLU A 9 2.48 7.66 7.31
N THR A 10 2.87 8.63 8.15
CA THR A 10 4.24 9.14 8.24
C THR A 10 5.21 8.05 8.68
N TYR A 11 4.79 7.15 9.57
CA TYR A 11 5.58 5.98 9.97
C TYR A 11 5.82 5.04 8.79
N CYS A 12 4.90 4.94 7.84
CA CYS A 12 5.12 4.15 6.64
C CYS A 12 6.05 4.82 5.62
N ARG A 13 6.27 6.14 5.71
CA ARG A 13 7.09 6.93 4.78
C ARG A 13 8.58 6.95 5.13
N SER A 14 8.96 6.76 6.40
CA SER A 14 10.35 6.84 6.85
C SER A 14 11.19 5.70 6.25
N ARG A 15 11.88 6.02 5.15
CA ARG A 15 12.94 5.22 4.53
C ARG A 15 14.35 5.61 5.00
N SER A 16 14.47 6.52 5.95
CA SER A 16 15.74 6.88 6.57
C SER A 16 15.94 6.03 7.81
N ASP A 17 17.19 5.69 8.10
CA ASP A 17 17.69 5.01 9.31
C ASP A 17 17.39 5.76 10.65
N GLU A 18 16.42 6.68 10.63
CA GLU A 18 15.74 7.25 11.80
C GLU A 18 14.43 6.48 11.93
N GLU A 19 14.57 5.33 12.59
CA GLU A 19 13.56 4.35 12.88
C GLU A 19 12.23 4.97 13.33
N ILE A 20 11.14 4.24 13.11
CA ILE A 20 9.87 4.36 13.84
C ILE A 20 10.09 4.19 15.36
N SER A 21 11.33 4.02 15.85
CA SER A 21 11.75 3.58 17.20
C SER A 21 11.18 4.39 18.36
N ASP A 22 10.76 5.63 18.13
CA ASP A 22 10.08 6.42 19.17
C ASP A 22 8.63 5.96 19.41
N GLY A 23 8.04 5.23 18.46
CA GLY A 23 6.66 4.77 18.46
C GLY A 23 5.66 5.91 18.63
N TYR A 24 4.42 5.56 18.96
CA TYR A 24 3.38 6.47 19.41
C TYR A 24 2.97 6.07 20.83
N PRO A 25 3.62 6.60 21.88
CA PRO A 25 3.49 6.09 23.25
C PRO A 25 2.07 6.06 23.85
N ALA A 26 1.14 6.83 23.25
CA ALA A 26 -0.28 6.88 23.64
C ALA A 26 -1.13 5.75 23.04
N ALA A 27 -0.63 4.99 22.06
CA ALA A 27 -1.27 3.78 21.56
C ALA A 27 -1.35 2.69 22.63
N ALA A 28 -2.33 1.80 22.48
CA ALA A 28 -2.42 0.60 23.28
C ALA A 28 -1.19 -0.30 23.08
N GLU A 29 -0.83 -1.05 24.13
CA GLU A 29 0.32 -1.95 24.12
C GLU A 29 0.02 -3.20 23.28
N TYR A 30 0.98 -3.61 22.46
CA TYR A 30 0.93 -4.90 21.80
C TYR A 30 1.27 -6.00 22.82
N THR A 31 0.32 -6.88 23.10
CA THR A 31 0.44 -7.92 24.14
C THR A 31 0.80 -9.30 23.58
N GLY A 32 1.37 -9.36 22.38
CA GLY A 32 1.69 -10.62 21.70
C GLY A 32 0.57 -11.13 20.79
N PRO A 33 0.52 -12.43 20.49
CA PRO A 33 -0.33 -13.00 19.44
C PRO A 33 -1.83 -12.80 19.69
N GLY A 34 -2.61 -12.71 18.61
CA GLY A 34 -4.07 -12.62 18.64
C GLY A 34 -4.62 -11.42 17.87
N PRO A 35 -5.95 -11.28 17.74
CA PRO A 35 -6.54 -10.18 17.01
C PRO A 35 -6.31 -8.85 17.74
N HIS A 36 -5.74 -7.88 17.04
CA HIS A 36 -5.49 -6.53 17.54
C HIS A 36 -6.14 -5.47 16.65
N PRO A 37 -6.61 -4.35 17.23
CA PRO A 37 -6.94 -3.13 16.49
C PRO A 37 -5.78 -2.72 15.57
N THR A 38 -5.98 -2.82 14.27
CA THR A 38 -4.91 -2.70 13.27
C THR A 38 -5.27 -1.69 12.20
N VAL A 39 -4.37 -0.75 11.92
CA VAL A 39 -4.52 0.20 10.81
C VAL A 39 -3.60 -0.21 9.68
N VAL A 40 -4.14 -0.26 8.46
CA VAL A 40 -3.38 -0.61 7.27
C VAL A 40 -3.23 0.61 6.38
N PHE A 41 -1.99 0.96 6.06
CA PHE A 41 -1.65 1.96 5.07
C PHE A 41 -0.99 1.29 3.88
N ARG A 42 -1.42 1.67 2.67
CA ARG A 42 -0.93 1.10 1.42
C ARG A 42 -0.43 2.16 0.47
N ARG A 43 0.70 1.89 -0.15
CA ARG A 43 1.25 2.65 -1.28
C ARG A 43 1.44 1.68 -2.44
N LEU A 44 0.50 1.70 -3.38
CA LEU A 44 0.41 0.73 -4.48
C LEU A 44 0.46 1.47 -5.82
N PRO A 45 1.65 1.97 -6.24
CA PRO A 45 1.76 2.67 -7.50
C PRO A 45 1.48 1.67 -8.63
N THR A 46 0.57 2.03 -9.53
CA THR A 46 0.24 1.27 -10.74
C THR A 46 1.06 1.72 -11.96
N THR A 47 1.76 2.85 -11.85
CA THR A 47 2.58 3.44 -12.91
C THR A 47 3.83 4.06 -12.31
N ASP A 48 4.86 4.29 -13.12
CA ASP A 48 6.04 5.02 -12.68
C ASP A 48 5.71 6.47 -12.33
N ALA A 49 4.75 7.08 -13.01
CA ALA A 49 4.24 8.44 -12.80
C ALA A 49 3.28 8.60 -11.61
N HIS A 50 2.88 7.52 -10.96
CA HIS A 50 2.00 7.54 -9.78
C HIS A 50 2.83 7.94 -8.54
N VAL A 51 2.59 9.16 -8.02
CA VAL A 51 3.39 9.75 -6.92
C VAL A 51 2.60 9.81 -5.60
N THR A 52 1.46 9.11 -5.49
CA THR A 52 0.69 9.14 -4.24
C THR A 52 1.53 8.65 -3.04
N GLY A 53 1.28 9.31 -1.92
CA GLY A 53 1.67 8.83 -0.59
C GLY A 53 0.92 7.54 -0.22
N TYR A 54 1.07 7.14 1.04
CA TYR A 54 0.27 6.06 1.57
C TYR A 54 -1.18 6.50 1.70
N ARG A 55 -2.10 5.55 1.60
CA ARG A 55 -3.51 5.76 1.89
C ARG A 55 -3.97 4.70 2.87
N MET A 56 -4.83 5.08 3.79
CA MET A 56 -5.48 4.12 4.69
C MET A 56 -6.32 3.14 3.85
N ALA A 57 -6.31 1.87 4.21
CA ALA A 57 -7.24 0.90 3.67
C ALA A 57 -8.58 1.06 4.40
N ASP A 58 -9.55 1.67 3.72
CA ASP A 58 -10.87 2.07 4.23
C ASP A 58 -12.02 1.32 3.52
N HIS A 59 -11.70 0.18 2.93
CA HIS A 59 -12.64 -0.68 2.21
C HIS A 59 -12.56 -2.10 2.77
N SER A 60 -13.57 -2.93 2.48
CA SER A 60 -13.63 -4.35 2.88
C SER A 60 -12.27 -5.06 2.83
N PRO A 61 -11.92 -5.83 3.88
CA PRO A 61 -12.66 -6.07 5.12
C PRO A 61 -12.46 -4.98 6.18
N TYR A 62 -11.57 -4.01 5.94
CA TYR A 62 -11.18 -3.01 6.93
C TYR A 62 -12.26 -1.95 7.19
N GLU A 63 -13.28 -1.86 6.35
CA GLU A 63 -14.39 -0.92 6.56
C GLU A 63 -15.27 -1.28 7.78
N GLU A 64 -15.24 -2.53 8.24
CA GLU A 64 -16.02 -2.96 9.41
C GLU A 64 -15.51 -2.35 10.72
N TRP A 65 -14.24 -1.93 10.74
CA TRP A 65 -13.63 -1.24 11.86
C TRP A 65 -12.55 -0.27 11.38
N LEU A 66 -12.80 1.02 11.56
CA LEU A 66 -11.81 2.09 11.36
C LEU A 66 -11.64 2.84 12.68
N PRO A 67 -10.40 3.12 13.12
CA PRO A 67 -10.21 3.90 14.33
C PRO A 67 -10.62 5.36 14.10
N GLU A 68 -11.17 5.97 15.15
CA GLU A 68 -11.49 7.40 15.16
C GLU A 68 -10.27 8.24 15.55
N SER A 69 -9.28 7.64 16.22
CA SER A 69 -8.07 8.29 16.67
C SER A 69 -6.87 7.32 16.72
N PRO A 70 -5.62 7.81 16.65
CA PRO A 70 -4.43 6.97 16.69
C PRO A 70 -4.31 6.07 17.92
N GLU A 71 -4.84 6.49 19.08
CA GLU A 71 -4.78 5.74 20.33
C GLU A 71 -5.60 4.44 20.32
N GLN A 72 -6.58 4.35 19.42
CA GLN A 72 -7.42 3.15 19.27
C GLN A 72 -6.70 2.01 18.53
N ALA A 73 -5.59 2.31 17.86
CA ALA A 73 -4.79 1.31 17.14
C ALA A 73 -3.69 0.72 18.03
N VAL A 74 -3.46 -0.58 17.89
CA VAL A 74 -2.35 -1.31 18.51
C VAL A 74 -1.26 -1.60 17.48
N LEU A 75 -1.66 -2.00 16.27
CA LEU A 75 -0.76 -2.36 15.18
C LEU A 75 -0.90 -1.38 14.01
N LEU A 76 0.23 -1.11 13.36
CA LEU A 76 0.31 -0.36 12.12
C LEU A 76 0.91 -1.26 11.03
N VAL A 77 0.19 -1.45 9.93
CA VAL A 77 0.66 -2.21 8.76
C VAL A 77 0.97 -1.26 7.63
N CYS A 78 2.19 -1.32 7.12
CA CYS A 78 2.63 -0.55 5.97
C CYS A 78 2.85 -1.47 4.77
N VAL A 79 2.01 -1.35 3.73
CA VAL A 79 2.12 -2.11 2.48
C VAL A 79 2.70 -1.22 1.39
N ASN A 80 3.77 -1.63 0.73
CA ASN A 80 4.43 -0.85 -0.31
C ASN A 80 4.91 -1.71 -1.47
N GLY A 81 4.82 -1.18 -2.69
CA GLY A 81 5.43 -1.80 -3.87
C GLY A 81 6.96 -1.79 -3.78
N THR A 82 7.58 -2.92 -4.11
CA THR A 82 9.05 -3.04 -4.21
C THR A 82 9.55 -2.36 -5.49
N SER A 83 10.84 -2.47 -5.82
CA SER A 83 11.30 -2.06 -7.14
C SER A 83 10.69 -3.02 -8.19
N PRO A 84 10.13 -2.51 -9.31
CA PRO A 84 9.62 -3.37 -10.36
C PRO A 84 10.75 -4.22 -10.98
N SER A 85 10.39 -5.36 -11.53
CA SER A 85 11.28 -6.20 -12.32
C SER A 85 11.80 -5.41 -13.53
N PRO A 86 13.10 -5.53 -13.88
CA PRO A 86 13.64 -4.90 -15.08
C PRO A 86 13.15 -5.54 -16.39
N GLU A 87 12.49 -6.70 -16.33
CA GLU A 87 11.99 -7.44 -17.49
C GLU A 87 10.62 -6.92 -17.93
N ASN A 88 10.39 -6.88 -19.24
CA ASN A 88 9.08 -6.50 -19.77
C ASN A 88 8.25 -7.76 -19.85
N VAL A 89 7.12 -7.77 -19.14
CA VAL A 89 6.29 -8.97 -19.04
C VAL A 89 5.18 -8.96 -20.09
N ASP A 90 4.64 -7.78 -20.40
CA ASP A 90 3.69 -7.59 -21.50
C ASP A 90 3.69 -6.15 -22.01
N THR A 91 2.83 -5.81 -22.97
CA THR A 91 2.57 -4.44 -23.43
C THR A 91 1.09 -4.13 -23.26
N CYS A 92 0.79 -3.03 -22.58
CA CYS A 92 -0.57 -2.58 -22.32
C CYS A 92 -1.00 -1.53 -23.33
N GLU A 93 -1.99 -1.87 -24.14
CA GLU A 93 -2.64 -0.98 -25.09
C GLU A 93 -3.78 -0.21 -24.41
N TYR A 94 -3.76 1.12 -24.50
CA TYR A 94 -4.78 2.00 -23.93
C TYR A 94 -5.49 2.77 -25.03
N GLU A 95 -6.81 2.64 -25.06
CA GLU A 95 -7.67 3.38 -25.98
C GLU A 95 -8.03 4.77 -25.44
N PRO A 96 -8.27 5.76 -26.31
CA PRO A 96 -8.70 7.07 -25.89
C PRO A 96 -10.08 7.01 -25.23
N SER A 97 -10.26 7.76 -24.14
CA SER A 97 -11.50 7.76 -23.37
C SER A 97 -12.57 8.63 -24.06
N SER A 98 -13.80 8.12 -24.19
CA SER A 98 -14.93 8.92 -24.67
C SER A 98 -15.84 9.32 -23.51
N VAL A 99 -15.97 10.62 -23.27
CA VAL A 99 -16.88 11.17 -22.26
C VAL A 99 -17.88 12.08 -22.97
N THR A 100 -19.17 11.80 -22.82
CA THR A 100 -20.26 12.57 -23.46
C THR A 100 -20.19 12.68 -25.00
N GLY A 101 -19.60 11.69 -25.67
CA GLY A 101 -19.43 11.67 -27.12
C GLY A 101 -18.23 12.49 -27.62
N VAL A 102 -17.42 13.03 -26.71
CA VAL A 102 -16.15 13.67 -27.00
C VAL A 102 -15.03 12.70 -26.65
N THR A 103 -14.20 12.35 -27.62
CA THR A 103 -12.99 11.56 -27.41
C THR A 103 -11.88 12.46 -26.87
N VAL A 104 -11.29 12.07 -25.74
CA VAL A 104 -10.20 12.78 -25.08
C VAL A 104 -8.98 11.85 -25.02
N GLY A 105 -7.83 12.37 -25.43
CA GLY A 105 -6.57 11.62 -25.48
C GLY A 105 -6.33 10.92 -26.82
N GLU A 106 -5.16 10.31 -26.94
CA GLU A 106 -4.76 9.46 -28.07
C GLU A 106 -4.60 8.02 -27.58
N ALA A 107 -4.61 7.05 -28.48
CA ALA A 107 -4.23 5.68 -28.14
C ALA A 107 -2.73 5.63 -27.83
N PHE A 108 -2.33 4.88 -26.82
CA PHE A 108 -0.93 4.73 -26.45
C PHE A 108 -0.65 3.36 -25.84
N GLU A 109 0.62 2.97 -25.82
CA GLU A 109 1.08 1.69 -25.30
C GLU A 109 2.10 1.92 -24.18
N LEU A 110 2.02 1.12 -23.11
CA LEU A 110 3.00 1.14 -22.02
C LEU A 110 3.50 -0.27 -21.71
N PRO A 111 4.82 -0.45 -21.48
CA PRO A 111 5.35 -1.73 -21.02
C PRO A 111 4.79 -2.09 -19.64
N LEU A 112 4.41 -3.36 -19.47
CA LEU A 112 3.98 -3.93 -18.20
C LEU A 112 5.17 -4.57 -17.50
N ARG A 113 5.50 -4.06 -16.30
CA ARG A 113 6.50 -4.67 -15.43
C ARG A 113 5.84 -5.40 -14.28
N GLU A 114 6.37 -6.57 -13.97
CA GLU A 114 6.01 -7.25 -12.73
C GLU A 114 6.55 -6.49 -11.52
N ARG A 115 5.77 -6.47 -10.45
CA ARG A 115 6.13 -5.83 -9.19
C ARG A 115 5.65 -6.69 -8.04
N THR A 116 6.55 -6.98 -7.10
CA THR A 116 6.18 -7.56 -5.81
C THR A 116 5.84 -6.45 -4.82
N TYR A 117 5.15 -6.82 -3.77
CA TYR A 117 4.80 -5.91 -2.68
C TYR A 117 5.40 -6.45 -1.39
N LYS A 118 5.63 -5.57 -0.43
CA LYS A 118 6.04 -5.95 0.90
C LYS A 118 5.12 -5.32 1.92
N PHE A 119 4.92 -6.02 3.03
CA PHE A 119 4.27 -5.46 4.20
C PHE A 119 5.23 -5.50 5.39
N THR A 120 5.06 -4.54 6.29
CA THR A 120 5.69 -4.54 7.60
C THR A 120 4.64 -4.17 8.64
N VAL A 121 4.61 -4.91 9.74
CA VAL A 121 3.72 -4.72 10.88
C VAL A 121 4.55 -4.16 12.03
N TYR A 122 4.10 -3.03 12.57
CA TYR A 122 4.73 -2.36 13.71
C TYR A 122 3.80 -2.38 14.92
N ALA A 123 4.36 -2.64 16.10
CA ALA A 123 3.69 -2.32 17.36
C ALA A 123 3.63 -0.79 17.49
N LEU A 124 2.46 -0.18 17.31
CA LEU A 124 2.33 1.27 17.14
C LEU A 124 2.90 2.03 18.34
N ARG A 125 2.75 1.50 19.56
CA ARG A 125 3.23 2.13 20.78
C ARG A 125 4.75 2.31 20.83
N THR A 126 5.50 1.30 20.39
CA THR A 126 6.97 1.24 20.49
C THR A 126 7.67 1.49 19.16
N GLY A 127 6.93 1.37 18.05
CA GLY A 127 7.47 1.39 16.70
C GLY A 127 8.29 0.15 16.33
N GLU A 128 8.30 -0.88 17.18
CA GLU A 128 9.03 -2.13 16.93
C GLU A 128 8.38 -2.93 15.80
N GLU A 129 9.19 -3.43 14.88
CA GLU A 129 8.73 -4.37 13.85
C GLU A 129 8.38 -5.71 14.51
N VAL A 130 7.14 -6.14 14.37
CA VAL A 130 6.65 -7.42 14.93
C VAL A 130 6.50 -8.50 13.86
N ALA A 131 6.33 -8.11 12.59
CA ALA A 131 6.28 -9.02 11.46
C ALA A 131 6.58 -8.29 10.14
N ALA A 132 7.07 -9.02 9.14
CA ALA A 132 7.23 -8.52 7.78
C ALA A 132 7.09 -9.67 6.78
N GLY A 133 6.74 -9.34 5.54
CA GLY A 133 6.63 -10.35 4.49
C GLY A 133 6.46 -9.74 3.10
N GLU A 134 6.36 -10.63 2.12
CA GLU A 134 6.18 -10.29 0.71
C GLU A 134 4.78 -10.70 0.25
N ILE A 135 4.21 -9.92 -0.64
CA ILE A 135 2.92 -10.17 -1.27
C ILE A 135 3.16 -10.23 -2.78
N PRO A 136 2.76 -11.33 -3.44
CA PRO A 136 2.90 -11.45 -4.88
C PRO A 136 1.98 -10.46 -5.63
N SER A 137 2.29 -10.23 -6.89
CA SER A 137 1.34 -9.64 -7.84
C SER A 137 0.13 -10.57 -8.04
N ALA A 138 -1.05 -10.00 -8.31
CA ALA A 138 -2.26 -10.78 -8.57
C ALA A 138 -2.14 -11.60 -9.85
N ASP A 139 -1.92 -10.89 -10.95
CA ASP A 139 -1.82 -11.42 -12.29
C ASP A 139 -1.04 -10.45 -13.20
N LEU A 140 -0.62 -10.96 -14.35
CA LEU A 140 0.08 -10.19 -15.40
C LEU A 140 -0.89 -9.35 -16.23
N SER A 141 -1.91 -8.78 -15.59
CA SER A 141 -2.93 -7.97 -16.25
C SER A 141 -2.53 -6.50 -16.31
N CYS A 142 -2.92 -5.87 -17.42
CA CYS A 142 -2.80 -4.43 -17.57
C CYS A 142 -3.76 -3.70 -16.62
N PRO A 143 -3.29 -2.69 -15.88
CA PRO A 143 -4.18 -1.84 -15.10
C PRO A 143 -5.28 -1.27 -15.97
N ALA A 144 -6.54 -1.26 -15.49
CA ALA A 144 -7.67 -0.75 -16.27
C ALA A 144 -7.57 0.74 -16.62
N SER A 145 -6.72 1.49 -15.91
CA SER A 145 -6.52 2.92 -16.14
C SER A 145 -5.14 3.35 -15.69
N VAL A 146 -4.55 4.26 -16.45
CA VAL A 146 -3.26 4.89 -16.16
C VAL A 146 -3.54 6.23 -15.51
N PHE A 147 -3.29 6.32 -14.21
CA PHE A 147 -3.33 7.60 -13.51
C PHE A 147 -1.92 8.19 -13.48
N SER A 148 -1.82 9.46 -13.87
CA SER A 148 -0.66 10.29 -13.55
C SER A 148 -1.10 11.35 -12.55
N ASP A 149 -0.47 11.37 -11.39
CA ASP A 149 -0.66 12.44 -10.41
C ASP A 149 0.20 13.67 -10.75
N SER A 150 1.02 13.58 -11.80
CA SER A 150 1.94 14.63 -12.20
C SER A 150 1.50 15.24 -13.53
N MET A 151 1.13 16.52 -13.49
CA MET A 151 0.91 17.30 -14.72
C MET A 151 2.19 17.47 -15.57
N VAL A 152 3.36 17.08 -15.03
CA VAL A 152 4.67 17.27 -15.64
C VAL A 152 5.26 15.95 -16.15
N ARG A 153 4.72 14.81 -15.71
CA ARG A 153 5.30 13.49 -16.01
C ARG A 153 4.23 12.54 -16.53
N GLU A 154 4.37 12.17 -17.78
CA GLU A 154 3.61 11.09 -18.39
C GLU A 154 4.15 9.75 -17.87
N ALA A 155 3.26 8.75 -17.76
CA ALA A 155 3.67 7.40 -17.40
C ALA A 155 4.51 6.81 -18.54
N GLY A 156 5.68 6.27 -18.21
CA GLY A 156 6.53 5.54 -19.14
C GLY A 156 6.36 4.03 -19.04
N GLU A 157 5.80 3.54 -17.93
CA GLU A 157 5.54 2.11 -17.70
C GLU A 157 4.40 1.91 -16.69
N VAL A 158 3.81 0.72 -16.73
CA VAL A 158 2.78 0.28 -15.79
C VAL A 158 3.22 -0.96 -15.02
N TYR A 159 2.64 -1.16 -13.85
CA TYR A 159 2.99 -2.23 -12.92
C TYR A 159 1.83 -3.20 -12.75
N THR A 160 2.14 -4.49 -12.62
CA THR A 160 1.18 -5.49 -12.16
C THR A 160 0.59 -5.07 -10.82
N THR A 161 -0.69 -5.37 -10.61
CA THR A 161 -1.38 -4.97 -9.37
C THR A 161 -1.15 -5.98 -8.23
N ILE A 162 -1.37 -5.53 -7.00
CA ILE A 162 -1.25 -6.38 -5.82
C ILE A 162 -2.35 -7.45 -5.83
N ASP A 163 -2.01 -8.67 -5.43
CA ASP A 163 -3.02 -9.67 -5.06
C ASP A 163 -3.68 -9.26 -3.75
N TYR A 164 -4.86 -8.64 -3.81
CA TYR A 164 -5.61 -8.26 -2.61
C TYR A 164 -5.99 -9.46 -1.74
N GLY A 165 -6.29 -10.61 -2.34
CA GLY A 165 -6.60 -11.82 -1.58
C GLY A 165 -5.38 -12.33 -0.81
N ALA A 166 -4.21 -12.37 -1.46
CA ALA A 166 -2.97 -12.70 -0.80
C ALA A 166 -2.59 -11.66 0.26
N MET A 167 -2.70 -10.36 -0.05
CA MET A 167 -2.44 -9.29 0.92
C MET A 167 -3.26 -9.47 2.20
N LEU A 168 -4.57 -9.69 2.09
CA LEU A 168 -5.43 -9.87 3.25
C LEU A 168 -5.02 -11.07 4.08
N ARG A 169 -4.78 -12.22 3.43
CA ARG A 169 -4.35 -13.44 4.12
C ARG A 169 -3.02 -13.28 4.83
N GLU A 170 -2.01 -12.75 4.14
CA GLU A 170 -0.66 -12.56 4.69
C GLU A 170 -0.66 -11.54 5.84
N VAL A 171 -1.40 -10.44 5.70
CA VAL A 171 -1.53 -9.44 6.78
C VAL A 171 -2.31 -10.01 7.96
N GLU A 172 -3.42 -10.71 7.73
CA GLU A 172 -4.22 -11.34 8.79
C GLU A 172 -3.39 -12.40 9.55
N GLU A 173 -2.65 -13.23 8.82
CA GLU A 173 -1.73 -14.19 9.40
C GLU A 173 -0.67 -13.46 10.24
N ALA A 174 -0.03 -12.41 9.72
CA ALA A 174 1.00 -11.67 10.44
C ALA A 174 0.51 -10.96 11.70
N VAL A 175 -0.74 -10.48 11.73
CA VAL A 175 -1.29 -9.78 12.90
C VAL A 175 -1.93 -10.71 13.92
N THR A 176 -2.22 -11.97 13.56
CA THR A 176 -2.84 -12.95 14.45
C THR A 176 -1.91 -14.09 14.90
N ALA A 177 -0.86 -14.39 14.13
CA ALA A 177 0.07 -15.48 14.42
C ALA A 177 1.02 -15.17 15.58
N ASP A 178 1.57 -16.25 16.15
CA ASP A 178 2.72 -16.16 17.04
C ASP A 178 3.91 -15.54 16.28
N ALA A 179 4.43 -14.41 16.75
CA ALA A 179 5.66 -13.84 16.23
C ALA A 179 6.80 -14.90 16.37
N PRO A 180 7.53 -15.21 15.28
CA PRO A 180 8.53 -16.28 15.27
C PRO A 180 9.75 -16.02 16.16
#